data_AF-A0A9N8KF08-F1
#
_entry.id   AF-A0A9N8KF08-F1
#
_cell.length_a   1.000
_cell.length_b   1.000
_cell.length_c   1.000
_cell.angle_alpha   90.00
_cell.angle_beta   90.00
_cell.angle_gamma   90.00
#
_symmetry.space_group_name_H-M   'P 1'
#
loop_
_entity.id
_entity.type
_entity.pdbx_description
1 polymer ?
#
loop_
_entity_poly.entity_id
_entity_poly.type
_entity_poly.pdbx_seq_one_letter_code
_entity_poly.pdbx_strand_id
1 'polypeptide(L)'
;MSPPTRKSRSHIHVRKQKVPSKSSGAFEILPVEIRQSIASYVDDKSIATYRLICRSTKYALDEDEGSFWRTRYLDRYDPPQNFPTGERSVVNEWFKKQYQCRKCIERQRFDFQAGNSQKEMECLSMMRHLINESFNINPHTPKQVPTYSHNMDRLEVIIKATGLLECVFRRPYVRGKKSIPNPVLLTIQLILTHLSLTASPTSRIAKAWGFSDSQTLVYAQNSLRPIFKGPNCQEIDIEWTLHVANFFKNHLLNQHELTHLRYDDLAVAERPQCWKKPLSTTPLKLGKHWKGSYAYVDHDEIVSIRDGQNEDYPIPDHMSGDGTGQPFQDLCLDFPKEDLDHWPVIFEQILKSRTKIQYRTATTRAQRRVTGPHVLPEGEPVSFCFKGRGEDASEGFLASGYFNPLPPQHGIPGWHRMTMMKYWKDEHGDMDFNSLWAYEGVVLPGGMVMLGRWWHPSGDEDEYSGPFIFWNVDASMSASD
;
A
#
# COMPACT_ATOMS: atom_id res chain seq x y z
N MET A 1 10.45 105.71 -29.11
CA MET A 1 11.01 104.85 -28.04
C MET A 1 9.84 104.21 -27.31
N SER A 2 9.57 102.95 -27.59
CA SER A 2 8.48 102.19 -26.98
C SER A 2 8.91 101.60 -25.65
N PRO A 3 8.07 101.66 -24.60
CA PRO A 3 8.12 100.69 -23.51
C PRO A 3 6.87 99.80 -23.50
N PRO A 4 6.99 98.51 -23.12
CA PRO A 4 5.97 97.50 -23.36
C PRO A 4 5.08 97.20 -22.15
N THR A 5 3.88 96.79 -22.52
CA THR A 5 2.85 95.95 -21.88
C THR A 5 3.15 95.20 -20.58
N ARG A 6 2.22 95.45 -19.65
CA ARG A 6 1.94 94.78 -18.36
C ARG A 6 1.35 93.37 -18.60
N LYS A 7 1.85 92.34 -17.91
CA LYS A 7 1.11 91.09 -17.66
C LYS A 7 1.22 90.68 -16.18
N SER A 8 0.07 90.52 -15.54
CA SER A 8 -0.11 90.16 -14.14
C SER A 8 0.20 88.67 -13.90
N ARG A 9 0.89 88.35 -12.81
CA ARG A 9 0.96 87.00 -12.27
C ARG A 9 0.38 86.98 -10.86
N SER A 10 -0.72 86.25 -10.71
CA SER A 10 -1.33 85.87 -9.44
C SER A 10 -0.45 84.81 -8.75
N HIS A 11 -0.05 85.08 -7.50
CA HIS A 11 0.63 84.10 -6.67
C HIS A 11 -0.41 83.20 -5.98
N ILE A 12 -0.46 81.94 -6.41
CA ILE A 12 -1.20 80.86 -5.79
C ILE A 12 -0.40 80.32 -4.60
N HIS A 13 -1.05 80.22 -3.45
CA HIS A 13 -0.54 79.59 -2.23
C HIS A 13 -0.14 78.13 -2.49
N VAL A 14 1.15 77.82 -2.34
CA VAL A 14 1.65 76.44 -2.32
C VAL A 14 1.35 75.83 -0.95
N ARG A 15 0.27 75.04 -0.89
CA ARG A 15 0.00 74.11 0.21
C ARG A 15 1.08 73.02 0.15
N LYS A 16 2.03 73.01 1.08
CA LYS A 16 2.95 71.88 1.27
C LYS A 16 2.12 70.63 1.58
N GLN A 17 1.94 69.75 0.60
CA GLN A 17 1.47 68.40 0.84
C GLN A 17 2.53 67.67 1.67
N LYS A 18 2.22 67.40 2.94
CA LYS A 18 2.88 66.34 3.71
C LYS A 18 2.62 65.03 2.97
N VAL A 19 3.63 64.52 2.27
CA VAL A 19 3.65 63.12 1.85
C VAL A 19 3.75 62.30 3.14
N PRO A 20 2.80 61.40 3.46
CA PRO A 20 2.96 60.52 4.59
C PRO A 20 4.05 59.51 4.21
N SER A 21 5.22 59.61 4.83
CA SER A 21 6.20 58.54 4.82
C SER A 21 5.58 57.35 5.56
N LYS A 22 4.92 56.45 4.83
CA LYS A 22 4.70 55.10 5.34
C LYS A 22 6.08 54.51 5.57
N SER A 23 6.50 54.43 6.82
CA SER A 23 7.60 53.57 7.19
C SER A 23 7.15 52.15 6.83
N SER A 24 7.56 51.66 5.67
CA SER A 24 7.38 50.25 5.33
C SER A 24 7.96 49.45 6.49
N GLY A 25 7.17 48.51 7.03
CA GLY A 25 7.65 47.66 8.11
C GLY A 25 8.94 46.96 7.66
N ALA A 26 9.88 46.68 8.57
CA ALA A 26 11.17 46.07 8.20
C ALA A 26 11.03 44.80 7.33
N PHE A 27 9.95 44.04 7.53
CA PHE A 27 9.61 42.86 6.73
C PHE A 27 9.09 43.16 5.32
N GLU A 28 8.51 44.33 5.06
CA GLU A 28 7.99 44.72 3.73
C GLU A 28 9.12 45.13 2.77
N ILE A 29 10.33 45.38 3.29
CA ILE A 29 11.53 45.72 2.51
C ILE A 29 12.14 44.45 1.89
N LEU A 30 11.88 43.28 2.46
CA LEU A 30 12.47 42.02 1.99
C LEU A 30 11.88 41.59 0.64
N PRO A 31 12.70 41.04 -0.28
CA PRO A 31 12.23 40.42 -1.51
C PRO A 31 11.16 39.34 -1.24
N VAL A 32 10.29 39.09 -2.22
CA VAL A 32 9.18 38.12 -2.05
C VAL A 32 9.70 36.71 -1.79
N GLU A 33 10.79 36.33 -2.43
CA GLU A 33 11.46 35.04 -2.32
C GLU A 33 11.99 34.80 -0.90
N ILE A 34 12.57 35.84 -0.28
CA ILE A 34 13.06 35.77 1.10
C ILE A 34 11.89 35.66 2.07
N ARG A 35 10.80 36.40 1.85
CA ARG A 35 9.59 36.29 2.67
C ARG A 35 8.93 34.92 2.57
N GLN A 36 8.90 34.33 1.37
CA GLN A 36 8.40 32.97 1.16
C GLN A 36 9.30 31.93 1.82
N SER A 37 10.62 32.08 1.72
CA SER A 37 11.60 31.22 2.38
C SER A 37 11.45 31.27 3.90
N ILE A 38 11.30 32.46 4.50
CA ILE A 38 11.02 32.57 5.94
C ILE A 38 9.67 31.90 6.28
N ALA A 39 8.65 32.11 5.44
CA ALA A 39 7.33 31.53 5.64
C ALA A 39 7.29 29.99 5.48
N SER A 40 8.28 29.35 4.83
CA SER A 40 8.29 27.89 4.70
C SER A 40 8.61 27.20 6.04
N TYR A 41 9.35 27.87 6.94
CA TYR A 41 9.73 27.34 8.25
C TYR A 41 8.63 27.43 9.33
N VAL A 42 7.52 28.11 9.06
CA VAL A 42 6.42 28.27 10.03
C VAL A 42 5.27 27.30 9.78
N ASP A 43 4.53 26.97 10.84
CA ASP A 43 3.39 26.07 10.78
C ASP A 43 2.18 26.72 10.10
N ASP A 44 1.21 25.89 9.69
CA ASP A 44 0.05 26.36 8.94
C ASP A 44 -0.81 27.38 9.70
N LYS A 45 -0.88 27.29 11.04
CA LYS A 45 -1.64 28.24 11.84
C LYS A 45 -0.97 29.61 11.79
N SER A 46 0.34 29.65 11.99
CA SER A 46 1.13 30.87 11.91
C SER A 46 1.09 31.48 10.51
N ILE A 47 1.06 30.68 9.44
CA ILE A 47 0.88 31.18 8.06
C ILE A 47 -0.48 31.82 7.86
N ALA A 48 -1.54 31.20 8.37
CA ALA A 48 -2.87 31.79 8.28
C ALA A 48 -2.90 33.15 8.97
N THR A 49 -2.26 33.29 10.15
CA THR A 49 -2.11 34.57 10.84
C THR A 49 -1.23 35.55 10.06
N TYR A 50 -0.08 35.11 9.55
CA TYR A 50 0.86 35.93 8.78
C TYR A 50 0.21 36.53 7.52
N ARG A 51 -0.63 35.76 6.83
CA ARG A 51 -1.42 36.21 5.67
C ARG A 51 -2.44 37.30 6.00
N LEU A 52 -2.83 37.45 7.28
CA LEU A 52 -3.82 38.42 7.73
C LEU A 52 -3.20 39.73 8.25
N ILE A 53 -1.86 39.80 8.39
CA ILE A 53 -1.18 40.98 8.96
C ILE A 53 -1.36 42.22 8.08
N CYS A 54 -1.01 42.13 6.79
CA CYS A 54 -1.20 43.22 5.85
C CYS A 54 -1.35 42.72 4.41
N ARG A 55 -1.68 43.64 3.49
CA ARG A 55 -1.77 43.30 2.05
C ARG A 55 -0.43 42.78 1.52
N SER A 56 0.69 43.37 1.94
CA SER A 56 2.02 42.98 1.48
C SER A 56 2.38 41.53 1.86
N THR A 57 2.05 41.08 3.08
CA THR A 57 2.32 39.69 3.50
C THR A 57 1.38 38.70 2.82
N LYS A 58 0.11 39.06 2.63
CA LYS A 58 -0.82 38.26 1.81
C LYS A 58 -0.31 38.10 0.39
N TYR A 59 0.09 39.20 -0.23
CA TYR A 59 0.64 39.22 -1.58
C TYR A 59 1.94 38.41 -1.68
N ALA A 60 2.83 38.49 -0.69
CA ALA A 60 4.06 37.68 -0.71
C ALA A 60 3.80 36.17 -0.83
N LEU A 61 2.69 35.67 -0.29
CA LEU A 61 2.33 34.25 -0.33
C LEU A 61 1.42 33.86 -1.49
N ASP A 62 0.63 34.79 -2.02
CA ASP A 62 -0.38 34.52 -3.04
C ASP A 62 -0.05 35.10 -4.45
N GLU A 63 0.80 36.12 -4.59
CA GLU A 63 1.00 36.85 -5.86
C GLU A 63 2.14 36.38 -6.76
N ASP A 64 3.08 35.57 -6.29
CA ASP A 64 4.04 34.89 -7.20
C ASP A 64 3.35 33.69 -7.89
N GLU A 65 2.19 33.97 -8.49
CA GLU A 65 1.28 33.02 -9.09
C GLU A 65 0.95 31.83 -8.18
N GLY A 66 1.07 31.96 -6.85
CA GLY A 66 0.88 30.89 -5.87
C GLY A 66 2.03 29.87 -5.71
N SER A 67 3.26 30.18 -6.17
CA SER A 67 4.44 29.31 -6.11
C SER A 67 4.78 28.80 -4.70
N PHE A 68 4.52 29.60 -3.67
CA PHE A 68 4.70 29.23 -2.26
C PHE A 68 3.94 27.94 -1.91
N TRP A 69 2.67 27.83 -2.33
CA TRP A 69 1.82 26.70 -2.00
C TRP A 69 2.23 25.42 -2.74
N ARG A 70 2.74 25.56 -3.96
CA ARG A 70 3.34 24.43 -4.69
C ARG A 70 4.58 23.91 -3.96
N THR A 71 5.48 24.80 -3.56
CA THR A 71 6.68 24.43 -2.80
C THR A 71 6.29 23.75 -1.49
N ARG A 72 5.40 24.37 -0.72
CA ARG A 72 4.90 23.81 0.54
C ARG A 72 4.20 22.46 0.38
N TYR A 73 3.51 22.23 -0.73
CA TYR A 73 2.95 20.92 -1.05
C TYR A 73 4.06 19.89 -1.28
N LEU A 74 5.04 20.20 -2.14
CA LEU A 74 6.12 19.29 -2.51
C LEU A 74 7.10 19.02 -1.37
N ASP A 75 7.22 19.94 -0.41
CA ASP A 75 7.97 19.72 0.84
C ASP A 75 7.26 18.75 1.81
N ARG A 76 5.97 18.45 1.56
CA ARG A 76 5.12 17.71 2.50
C ARG A 76 4.52 16.43 1.94
N TYR A 77 4.39 16.34 0.62
CA TYR A 77 3.77 15.24 -0.10
C TYR A 77 4.58 14.94 -1.35
N ASP A 78 4.51 13.70 -1.81
CA ASP A 78 5.13 13.33 -3.06
C ASP A 78 4.40 14.00 -4.24
N PRO A 79 5.09 14.20 -5.38
CA PRO A 79 4.49 14.72 -6.59
C PRO A 79 3.24 13.91 -7.02
N PRO A 80 2.13 14.59 -7.32
CA PRO A 80 0.93 13.90 -7.79
C PRO A 80 1.16 13.35 -9.20
N GLN A 81 0.57 12.19 -9.50
CA GLN A 81 0.71 11.55 -10.81
C GLN A 81 0.05 12.37 -11.92
N ASN A 82 -1.09 12.99 -11.62
CA ASN A 82 -1.85 13.81 -12.53
C ASN A 82 -2.10 15.18 -11.89
N PHE A 83 -1.67 16.24 -12.56
CA PHE A 83 -1.98 17.62 -12.20
C PHE A 83 -2.21 18.44 -13.47
N PRO A 84 -2.92 19.59 -13.39
CA PRO A 84 -3.19 20.41 -14.56
C PRO A 84 -1.90 20.83 -15.27
N THR A 85 -1.91 20.77 -16.60
CA THR A 85 -0.85 21.36 -17.45
C THR A 85 -1.36 22.67 -18.03
N GLY A 86 -0.52 23.71 -18.09
CA GLY A 86 -0.91 25.00 -18.65
C GLY A 86 -0.29 26.17 -17.89
N GLU A 87 -1.03 27.27 -17.78
CA GLU A 87 -0.60 28.47 -17.07
C GLU A 87 -0.20 28.16 -15.62
N ARG A 88 0.96 28.66 -15.21
CA ARG A 88 1.56 28.39 -13.90
C ARG A 88 0.64 28.81 -12.73
N SER A 89 -0.10 29.90 -12.88
CA SER A 89 -1.14 30.34 -11.94
C SER A 89 -2.22 29.28 -11.68
N VAL A 90 -2.70 28.61 -12.72
CA VAL A 90 -3.73 27.55 -12.63
C VAL A 90 -3.16 26.33 -11.91
N VAL A 91 -1.94 25.93 -12.25
CA VAL A 91 -1.26 24.79 -11.64
C VAL A 91 -1.03 25.02 -10.15
N ASN A 92 -0.52 26.19 -9.78
CA ASN A 92 -0.22 26.54 -8.40
C ASN A 92 -1.48 26.70 -7.54
N GLU A 93 -2.55 27.27 -8.08
CA GLU A 93 -3.85 27.35 -7.38
C GLU A 93 -4.43 25.94 -7.14
N TRP A 94 -4.21 25.00 -8.08
CA TRP A 94 -4.54 23.60 -7.87
C TRP A 94 -3.72 22.99 -6.72
N PHE A 95 -2.39 23.20 -6.68
CA PHE A 95 -1.55 22.72 -5.57
C PHE A 95 -1.99 23.29 -4.21
N LYS A 96 -2.33 24.58 -4.16
CA LYS A 96 -2.88 25.22 -2.96
C LYS A 96 -4.16 24.53 -2.48
N LYS A 97 -5.11 24.26 -3.39
CA LYS A 97 -6.36 23.56 -3.06
C LYS A 97 -6.10 22.14 -2.57
N GLN A 98 -5.20 21.40 -3.23
CA GLN A 98 -4.84 20.05 -2.80
C GLN A 98 -4.20 20.03 -1.41
N TYR A 99 -3.23 20.92 -1.17
CA TYR A 99 -2.60 21.07 0.13
C TYR A 99 -3.65 21.33 1.22
N GLN A 100 -4.48 22.36 1.02
CA GLN A 100 -5.49 22.75 2.00
C GLN A 100 -6.54 21.66 2.24
N CYS A 101 -6.97 20.96 1.19
CA CYS A 101 -7.90 19.83 1.29
C CYS A 101 -7.30 18.69 2.14
N ARG A 102 -6.08 18.24 1.82
CA ARG A 102 -5.39 17.18 2.59
C ARG A 102 -5.19 17.60 4.04
N LYS A 103 -4.72 18.82 4.29
CA LYS A 103 -4.56 19.36 5.66
C LYS A 103 -5.88 19.44 6.42
N CYS A 104 -7.00 19.73 5.75
CA CYS A 104 -8.31 19.76 6.38
C CYS A 104 -8.72 18.35 6.86
N ILE A 105 -8.57 17.35 5.99
CA ILE A 105 -8.89 15.95 6.29
C ILE A 105 -7.99 15.42 7.41
N GLU A 106 -6.67 15.65 7.34
CA GLU A 106 -5.70 15.23 8.37
C GLU A 106 -5.98 15.84 9.77
N ARG A 107 -6.66 16.99 9.85
CA ARG A 107 -7.01 17.64 11.12
C ARG A 107 -8.26 17.07 11.75
N GLN A 108 -9.05 16.28 11.01
CA GLN A 108 -10.23 15.64 11.55
C GLN A 108 -9.82 14.67 12.66
N ARG A 109 -10.60 14.65 13.75
CA ARG A 109 -10.39 13.72 14.88
C ARG A 109 -11.52 12.70 14.86
N PHE A 110 -11.17 11.44 14.64
CA PHE A 110 -12.05 10.28 14.68
C PHE A 110 -11.19 9.01 14.73
N ASP A 111 -11.79 7.91 15.17
CA ASP A 111 -11.21 6.56 15.06
C ASP A 111 -11.97 5.76 14.01
N PHE A 112 -11.26 4.99 13.20
CA PHE A 112 -11.90 4.08 12.23
C PHE A 112 -12.73 3.01 12.95
N GLN A 113 -13.92 2.77 12.42
CA GLN A 113 -14.80 1.68 12.81
C GLN A 113 -14.99 0.77 11.59
N ALA A 114 -15.96 1.12 10.72
CA ALA A 114 -16.28 0.35 9.52
C ALA A 114 -15.90 1.10 8.23
N GLY A 115 -15.40 2.35 8.30
CA GLY A 115 -15.00 3.09 7.11
C GLY A 115 -16.17 3.73 6.32
N ASN A 116 -17.34 3.84 6.93
CA ASN A 116 -18.59 4.21 6.24
C ASN A 116 -19.07 5.64 6.56
N SER A 117 -18.55 6.28 7.62
CA SER A 117 -18.89 7.67 7.90
C SER A 117 -18.24 8.61 6.88
N GLN A 118 -18.82 9.79 6.69
CA GLN A 118 -18.30 10.80 5.74
C GLN A 118 -16.81 11.13 6.00
N LYS A 119 -16.44 11.30 7.27
CA LYS A 119 -15.06 11.58 7.69
C LYS A 119 -14.10 10.43 7.34
N GLU A 120 -14.52 9.20 7.63
CA GLU A 120 -13.73 8.01 7.28
C GLU A 120 -13.57 7.90 5.77
N MET A 121 -14.64 8.07 4.98
CA MET A 121 -14.58 7.98 3.52
C MET A 121 -13.68 9.04 2.89
N GLU A 122 -13.73 10.28 3.39
CA GLU A 122 -12.82 11.35 2.97
C GLU A 122 -11.36 11.00 3.28
N CYS A 123 -11.09 10.46 4.47
CA CYS A 123 -9.76 10.01 4.87
C CYS A 123 -9.27 8.83 4.02
N LEU A 124 -10.11 7.82 3.76
CA LEU A 124 -9.78 6.68 2.91
C LEU A 124 -9.45 7.12 1.48
N SER A 125 -10.23 8.06 0.94
CA SER A 125 -9.96 8.64 -0.38
C SER A 125 -8.59 9.35 -0.41
N MET A 126 -8.28 10.14 0.62
CA MET A 126 -6.97 10.79 0.75
C MET A 126 -5.83 9.76 0.88
N MET A 127 -5.98 8.75 1.73
CA MET A 127 -4.96 7.69 1.91
C MET A 127 -4.70 6.92 0.62
N ARG A 128 -5.75 6.60 -0.15
CA ARG A 128 -5.60 6.00 -1.48
C ARG A 128 -4.77 6.86 -2.41
N HIS A 129 -4.98 8.19 -2.42
CA HIS A 129 -4.13 9.09 -3.22
C HIS A 129 -2.68 9.09 -2.72
N LEU A 130 -2.45 9.14 -1.41
CA LEU A 130 -1.09 9.07 -0.85
C LEU A 130 -0.36 7.78 -1.25
N ILE A 131 -1.06 6.64 -1.20
CA ILE A 131 -0.53 5.33 -1.62
C ILE A 131 -0.18 5.35 -3.11
N ASN A 132 -1.11 5.76 -3.97
CA ASN A 132 -0.89 5.77 -5.42
C ASN A 132 0.17 6.78 -5.88
N GLU A 133 0.37 7.85 -5.12
CA GLU A 133 1.38 8.88 -5.41
C GLU A 133 2.72 8.64 -4.73
N SER A 134 2.82 7.60 -3.90
CA SER A 134 4.05 7.31 -3.15
C SER A 134 5.22 6.99 -4.09
N PHE A 135 6.39 7.55 -3.78
CA PHE A 135 7.63 7.44 -4.56
C PHE A 135 7.55 8.02 -5.98
N ASN A 136 6.53 8.82 -6.31
CA ASN A 136 6.47 9.48 -7.61
C ASN A 136 7.66 10.41 -7.83
N ILE A 137 8.22 10.35 -9.04
CA ILE A 137 9.33 11.22 -9.44
C ILE A 137 8.79 12.59 -9.78
N ASN A 138 9.41 13.64 -9.24
CA ASN A 138 9.09 15.00 -9.60
C ASN A 138 9.49 15.26 -11.07
N PRO A 139 8.55 15.63 -11.96
CA PRO A 139 8.86 15.87 -13.37
C PRO A 139 9.93 16.96 -13.57
N HIS A 140 10.09 17.87 -12.62
CA HIS A 140 11.07 18.96 -12.67
C HIS A 140 12.47 18.56 -12.17
N THR A 141 12.61 17.42 -11.48
CA THR A 141 13.90 16.88 -11.02
C THR A 141 14.00 15.37 -11.28
N PRO A 142 13.96 14.93 -12.54
CA PRO A 142 13.84 13.51 -12.90
C PRO A 142 15.10 12.67 -12.66
N LYS A 143 16.21 13.29 -12.23
CA LYS A 143 17.54 12.66 -12.17
C LYS A 143 17.79 11.81 -10.91
N GLN A 144 16.89 11.81 -9.94
CA GLN A 144 17.03 11.00 -8.72
C GLN A 144 15.87 10.03 -8.60
N VAL A 145 16.18 8.74 -8.52
CA VAL A 145 15.20 7.74 -8.08
C VAL A 145 14.92 8.03 -6.60
N PRO A 146 13.66 8.37 -6.22
CA PRO A 146 13.36 8.70 -4.84
C PRO A 146 13.57 7.46 -3.97
N THR A 147 14.52 7.55 -3.05
CA THR A 147 14.76 6.53 -2.01
C THR A 147 13.85 6.71 -0.80
N TYR A 148 13.05 7.78 -0.80
CA TYR A 148 12.23 8.22 0.32
C TYR A 148 10.92 8.82 -0.21
N SER A 149 9.83 8.64 0.53
CA SER A 149 8.49 9.11 0.19
C SER A 149 7.91 9.90 1.35
N HIS A 150 7.59 11.17 1.11
CA HIS A 150 6.87 11.99 2.08
C HIS A 150 5.47 11.43 2.34
N ASN A 151 4.83 10.86 1.32
CA ASN A 151 3.51 10.28 1.46
C ASN A 151 3.49 9.08 2.44
N MET A 152 4.54 8.26 2.47
CA MET A 152 4.65 7.16 3.44
C MET A 152 4.72 7.67 4.89
N ASP A 153 5.51 8.71 5.14
CA ASP A 153 5.56 9.35 6.46
C ASP A 153 4.22 9.96 6.86
N ARG A 154 3.50 10.58 5.91
CA ARG A 154 2.15 11.10 6.17
C ARG A 154 1.17 9.97 6.49
N LEU A 155 1.22 8.87 5.76
CA LEU A 155 0.37 7.69 5.99
C LEU A 155 0.58 7.16 7.41
N GLU A 156 1.83 6.99 7.86
CA GLU A 156 2.12 6.51 9.21
C GLU A 156 1.52 7.41 10.30
N VAL A 157 1.63 8.74 10.13
CA VAL A 157 1.03 9.71 11.04
C VAL A 157 -0.51 9.58 11.07
N ILE A 158 -1.15 9.44 9.90
CA ILE A 158 -2.61 9.29 9.79
C ILE A 158 -3.07 7.98 10.43
N ILE A 159 -2.37 6.88 10.18
CA ILE A 159 -2.68 5.56 10.73
C ILE A 159 -2.68 5.60 12.26
N LYS A 160 -1.61 6.17 12.86
CA LYS A 160 -1.50 6.33 14.31
C LYS A 160 -2.60 7.23 14.88
N ALA A 161 -2.96 8.30 14.18
CA ALA A 161 -3.95 9.26 14.65
C ALA A 161 -5.41 8.78 14.54
N THR A 162 -5.69 7.80 13.68
CA THR A 162 -7.06 7.33 13.36
C THR A 162 -7.32 5.88 13.78
N GLY A 163 -6.31 5.17 14.29
CA GLY A 163 -6.44 3.78 14.72
C GLY A 163 -6.73 2.81 13.56
N LEU A 164 -6.40 3.16 12.31
CA LEU A 164 -6.78 2.37 11.12
C LEU A 164 -6.36 0.90 11.17
N LEU A 165 -5.16 0.60 11.70
CA LEU A 165 -4.67 -0.78 11.86
C LEU A 165 -5.02 -1.40 13.22
N GLU A 166 -5.51 -0.61 14.17
CA GLU A 166 -5.95 -1.12 15.48
C GLU A 166 -7.37 -1.70 15.43
N CYS A 167 -8.14 -1.40 14.38
CA CYS A 167 -9.51 -1.85 14.20
C CYS A 167 -9.68 -3.03 13.24
N VAL A 168 -8.60 -3.63 12.72
CA VAL A 168 -8.68 -4.82 11.84
C VAL A 168 -9.45 -5.93 12.56
N PHE A 169 -10.59 -6.33 11.99
CA PHE A 169 -11.56 -7.28 12.55
C PHE A 169 -12.05 -6.99 13.99
N ARG A 170 -11.83 -5.78 14.49
CA ARG A 170 -12.39 -5.35 15.77
C ARG A 170 -13.90 -5.18 15.61
N ARG A 171 -14.69 -6.00 16.29
CA ARG A 171 -16.15 -5.88 16.29
C ARG A 171 -16.55 -4.52 16.92
N PRO A 172 -17.24 -3.62 16.20
CA PRO A 172 -17.71 -2.38 16.81
C PRO A 172 -18.81 -2.71 17.83
N TYR A 173 -18.69 -2.16 19.04
CA TYR A 173 -19.71 -2.28 20.08
C TYR A 173 -20.89 -1.36 19.75
N VAL A 174 -21.66 -1.68 18.70
CA VAL A 174 -22.89 -0.97 18.36
C VAL A 174 -24.03 -1.98 18.40
N ARG A 175 -24.88 -1.85 19.42
CA ARG A 175 -26.09 -2.66 19.61
C ARG A 175 -26.90 -2.72 18.30
N GLY A 176 -26.97 -3.92 17.71
CA GLY A 176 -28.06 -4.31 16.82
C GLY A 176 -27.85 -4.22 15.31
N LYS A 177 -26.74 -3.66 14.79
CA LYS A 177 -26.46 -3.73 13.33
C LYS A 177 -24.99 -4.00 13.06
N LYS A 178 -24.68 -5.17 12.48
CA LYS A 178 -23.39 -5.45 11.84
C LYS A 178 -23.24 -4.48 10.67
N SER A 179 -22.40 -3.45 10.81
CA SER A 179 -22.05 -2.59 9.69
C SER A 179 -21.03 -3.32 8.84
N ILE A 180 -21.37 -3.55 7.56
CA ILE A 180 -20.45 -4.15 6.60
C ILE A 180 -19.26 -3.19 6.42
N PRO A 181 -18.01 -3.65 6.62
CA PRO A 181 -16.83 -2.81 6.44
C PRO A 181 -16.75 -2.26 5.02
N ASN A 182 -16.28 -1.01 4.90
CA ASN A 182 -15.98 -0.41 3.62
C ASN A 182 -14.83 -1.19 2.95
N PRO A 183 -15.00 -1.67 1.71
CA PRO A 183 -13.98 -2.48 1.06
C PRO A 183 -12.67 -1.70 0.81
N VAL A 184 -12.72 -0.37 0.68
CA VAL A 184 -11.52 0.48 0.58
C VAL A 184 -10.73 0.46 1.89
N LEU A 185 -11.41 0.43 3.04
CA LEU A 185 -10.76 0.30 4.35
C LEU A 185 -10.00 -1.03 4.44
N LEU A 186 -10.66 -2.14 4.12
CA LEU A 186 -10.03 -3.47 4.14
C LEU A 186 -8.83 -3.55 3.18
N THR A 187 -8.96 -2.96 2.00
CA THR A 187 -7.88 -2.92 0.99
C THR A 187 -6.67 -2.14 1.49
N ILE A 188 -6.89 -0.97 2.10
CA ILE A 188 -5.82 -0.16 2.67
C ILE A 188 -5.17 -0.88 3.87
N GLN A 189 -5.96 -1.49 4.75
CA GLN A 189 -5.44 -2.31 5.85
C GLN A 189 -4.56 -3.46 5.32
N LEU A 190 -4.99 -4.12 4.25
CA LEU A 190 -4.25 -5.21 3.61
C LEU A 190 -2.93 -4.73 3.00
N ILE A 191 -2.91 -3.63 2.24
CA ILE A 191 -1.67 -3.09 1.65
C ILE A 191 -0.65 -2.70 2.74
N LEU A 192 -1.15 -2.24 3.89
CA LEU A 192 -0.35 -1.86 5.04
C LEU A 192 -0.02 -3.06 5.96
N THR A 193 -0.11 -4.30 5.46
CA THR A 193 0.25 -5.52 6.20
C THR A 193 1.65 -5.43 6.80
N HIS A 194 2.63 -4.87 6.08
CA HIS A 194 4.00 -4.71 6.61
C HIS A 194 4.02 -3.94 7.93
N LEU A 195 3.28 -2.83 8.06
CA LEU A 195 3.19 -2.07 9.32
C LEU A 195 2.48 -2.86 10.43
N SER A 196 1.49 -3.68 10.06
CA SER A 196 0.78 -4.54 11.01
C SER A 196 1.69 -5.63 11.57
N LEU A 197 2.54 -6.22 10.73
CA LEU A 197 3.45 -7.31 11.09
C LEU A 197 4.76 -6.85 11.74
N THR A 198 5.12 -5.56 11.63
CA THR A 198 6.30 -4.99 12.32
C THR A 198 5.91 -4.10 13.50
N ALA A 199 4.65 -4.15 13.94
CA ALA A 199 4.21 -3.40 15.09
C ALA A 199 4.92 -3.89 16.37
N SER A 200 5.22 -2.95 17.28
CA SER A 200 5.70 -3.31 18.62
C SER A 200 4.68 -4.24 19.30
N PRO A 201 5.10 -5.33 19.99
CA PRO A 201 4.20 -6.21 20.74
C PRO A 201 3.33 -5.47 21.76
N THR A 202 3.80 -4.33 22.28
CA THR A 202 3.05 -3.47 23.21
C THR A 202 2.01 -2.57 22.54
N SER A 203 2.01 -2.48 21.22
CA SER A 203 1.07 -1.67 20.44
C SER A 203 -0.28 -2.36 20.30
N ARG A 204 -1.36 -1.57 20.28
CA ARG A 204 -2.70 -2.10 19.96
C ARG A 204 -2.80 -2.67 18.54
N ILE A 205 -1.90 -2.26 17.63
CA ILE A 205 -1.82 -2.79 16.26
C ILE A 205 -1.43 -4.28 16.27
N ALA A 206 -0.55 -4.69 17.18
CA ALA A 206 -0.06 -6.07 17.27
C ALA A 206 -1.17 -7.07 17.67
N LYS A 207 -2.27 -6.58 18.25
CA LYS A 207 -3.38 -7.45 18.65
C LYS A 207 -4.15 -7.98 17.44
N ALA A 208 -4.23 -9.31 17.33
CA ALA A 208 -5.10 -10.01 16.38
C ALA A 208 -6.51 -10.16 16.95
N TRP A 209 -7.42 -9.26 16.57
CA TRP A 209 -8.84 -9.39 16.93
C TRP A 209 -9.50 -10.46 16.07
N GLY A 210 -10.44 -11.21 16.66
CA GLY A 210 -11.19 -12.25 15.93
C GLY A 210 -10.29 -13.36 15.38
N PHE A 211 -9.31 -13.82 16.16
CA PHE A 211 -8.39 -14.86 15.70
C PHE A 211 -9.11 -16.15 15.32
N SER A 212 -10.09 -16.62 16.11
CA SER A 212 -10.92 -17.78 15.73
C SER A 212 -11.59 -17.61 14.36
N ASP A 213 -12.18 -16.43 14.09
CA ASP A 213 -12.78 -16.11 12.78
C ASP A 213 -11.71 -16.17 11.66
N SER A 214 -10.50 -15.67 11.94
CA SER A 214 -9.35 -15.75 11.03
C SER A 214 -8.96 -17.19 10.76
N GLN A 215 -8.81 -18.03 11.78
CA GLN A 215 -8.45 -19.44 11.64
C GLN A 215 -9.50 -20.20 10.82
N THR A 216 -10.78 -20.02 11.13
CA THR A 216 -11.87 -20.65 10.35
C THR A 216 -11.82 -20.27 8.87
N LEU A 217 -11.52 -19.00 8.56
CA LEU A 217 -11.52 -18.54 7.17
C LEU A 217 -10.28 -18.98 6.39
N VAL A 218 -9.10 -19.04 7.00
CA VAL A 218 -7.88 -19.46 6.28
C VAL A 218 -7.89 -20.96 5.95
N TYR A 219 -8.50 -21.79 6.80
CA TYR A 219 -8.69 -23.23 6.56
C TYR A 219 -9.98 -23.59 5.82
N ALA A 220 -10.82 -22.60 5.49
CA ALA A 220 -12.01 -22.83 4.68
C ALA A 220 -11.64 -23.40 3.30
N GLN A 221 -12.49 -24.27 2.76
CA GLN A 221 -12.34 -24.86 1.43
C GLN A 221 -12.27 -23.77 0.34
N ASN A 222 -11.49 -24.01 -0.71
CA ASN A 222 -11.32 -23.08 -1.82
C ASN A 222 -12.60 -22.93 -2.64
N SER A 223 -13.43 -23.96 -2.71
CA SER A 223 -14.76 -23.91 -3.33
C SER A 223 -15.70 -22.93 -2.63
N LEU A 224 -15.56 -22.77 -1.30
CA LEU A 224 -16.39 -21.89 -0.48
C LEU A 224 -15.81 -20.48 -0.38
N ARG A 225 -14.49 -20.37 -0.19
CA ARG A 225 -13.75 -19.11 -0.06
C ARG A 225 -12.55 -19.10 -1.03
N PRO A 226 -12.80 -18.86 -2.33
CA PRO A 226 -11.73 -18.70 -3.29
C PRO A 226 -11.02 -17.34 -3.14
N ILE A 227 -9.71 -17.33 -3.32
CA ILE A 227 -8.89 -16.11 -3.27
C ILE A 227 -9.26 -15.15 -4.40
N PHE A 228 -9.55 -15.70 -5.58
CA PHE A 228 -9.91 -14.94 -6.78
C PHE A 228 -11.36 -15.20 -7.18
N LYS A 229 -12.12 -14.12 -7.35
CA LYS A 229 -13.55 -14.07 -7.58
C LYS A 229 -13.89 -13.37 -8.91
N GLY A 230 -15.19 -13.37 -9.21
CA GLY A 230 -15.76 -12.73 -10.38
C GLY A 230 -15.65 -13.58 -11.65
N PRO A 231 -16.28 -13.15 -12.75
CA PRO A 231 -16.40 -13.94 -13.98
C PRO A 231 -15.06 -14.28 -14.63
N ASN A 232 -14.02 -13.47 -14.37
CA ASN A 232 -12.68 -13.64 -14.95
C ASN A 232 -11.64 -14.08 -13.90
N CYS A 233 -12.03 -14.37 -12.66
CA CYS A 233 -11.09 -14.66 -11.55
C CYS A 233 -10.01 -13.58 -11.36
N GLN A 234 -10.41 -12.29 -11.44
CA GLN A 234 -9.51 -11.13 -11.34
C GLN A 234 -9.79 -10.24 -10.11
N GLU A 235 -10.91 -10.47 -9.44
CA GLU A 235 -11.27 -9.75 -8.21
C GLU A 235 -10.70 -10.51 -7.02
N ILE A 236 -10.02 -9.83 -6.11
CA ILE A 236 -9.41 -10.48 -4.94
C ILE A 236 -10.44 -10.53 -3.81
N ASP A 237 -10.54 -11.66 -3.10
CA ASP A 237 -11.20 -11.70 -1.80
C ASP A 237 -10.35 -10.96 -0.76
N ILE A 238 -10.49 -9.63 -0.73
CA ILE A 238 -9.73 -8.74 0.15
C ILE A 238 -9.94 -9.10 1.61
N GLU A 239 -11.17 -9.48 2.00
CA GLU A 239 -11.49 -9.87 3.37
C GLU A 239 -10.76 -11.16 3.75
N TRP A 240 -10.87 -12.21 2.93
CA TRP A 240 -10.16 -13.47 3.19
C TRP A 240 -8.64 -13.26 3.25
N THR A 241 -8.08 -12.48 2.32
CA THR A 241 -6.63 -12.20 2.31
C THR A 241 -6.20 -11.44 3.56
N LEU A 242 -7.04 -10.51 4.04
CA LEU A 242 -6.79 -9.80 5.30
C LEU A 242 -6.89 -10.72 6.51
N HIS A 243 -7.73 -11.77 6.47
CA HIS A 243 -7.73 -12.82 7.49
C HIS A 243 -6.43 -13.62 7.51
N VAL A 244 -5.83 -13.92 6.36
CA VAL A 244 -4.48 -14.52 6.29
C VAL A 244 -3.44 -13.61 6.94
N ALA A 245 -3.46 -12.31 6.63
CA ALA A 245 -2.55 -11.34 7.26
C ALA A 245 -2.76 -11.25 8.78
N ASN A 246 -4.01 -11.25 9.25
CA ASN A 246 -4.33 -11.20 10.68
C ASN A 246 -3.99 -12.51 11.41
N PHE A 247 -4.11 -13.65 10.74
CA PHE A 247 -3.69 -14.97 11.24
C PHE A 247 -2.18 -14.97 11.51
N PHE A 248 -1.35 -14.64 10.51
CA PHE A 248 0.10 -14.56 10.72
C PHE A 248 0.51 -13.43 11.66
N LYS A 249 -0.25 -12.33 11.74
CA LYS A 249 -0.02 -11.31 12.76
C LYS A 249 -0.11 -11.89 14.18
N ASN A 250 -1.05 -12.80 14.46
CA ASN A 250 -1.12 -13.49 15.74
C ASN A 250 0.18 -14.27 15.98
N HIS A 251 0.54 -15.19 15.09
CA HIS A 251 1.70 -16.07 15.28
C HIS A 251 3.04 -15.34 15.34
N LEU A 252 3.19 -14.23 14.59
CA LEU A 252 4.44 -13.48 14.56
C LEU A 252 4.59 -12.51 15.73
N LEU A 253 3.51 -11.95 16.28
CA LEU A 253 3.56 -10.85 17.26
C LEU A 253 3.02 -11.19 18.65
N ASN A 254 2.27 -12.28 18.80
CA ASN A 254 1.79 -12.72 20.10
C ASN A 254 2.91 -13.42 20.87
N GLN A 255 3.28 -12.89 22.03
CA GLN A 255 4.38 -13.38 22.86
C GLN A 255 4.20 -14.80 23.39
N HIS A 256 2.99 -15.35 23.29
CA HIS A 256 2.69 -16.72 23.68
C HIS A 256 2.94 -17.75 22.56
N GLU A 257 3.22 -17.29 21.34
CA GLU A 257 3.47 -18.13 20.17
C GLU A 257 4.96 -18.44 20.06
N LEU A 258 5.34 -19.68 19.74
CA LEU A 258 6.75 -20.05 19.58
C LEU A 258 7.40 -19.33 18.39
N THR A 259 6.65 -19.12 17.32
CA THR A 259 7.08 -18.40 16.12
C THR A 259 7.48 -16.95 16.44
N HIS A 260 6.87 -16.34 17.45
CA HIS A 260 7.21 -14.98 17.87
C HIS A 260 8.66 -14.84 18.32
N LEU A 261 9.16 -15.79 19.13
CA LEU A 261 10.55 -15.75 19.62
C LEU A 261 11.54 -15.64 18.47
N ARG A 262 11.27 -16.41 17.41
CA ARG A 262 12.11 -16.50 16.24
C ARG A 262 11.93 -15.34 15.28
N TYR A 263 10.72 -14.81 15.19
CA TYR A 263 10.45 -13.59 14.46
C TYR A 263 11.15 -12.38 15.10
N ASP A 264 11.23 -12.34 16.43
CA ASP A 264 11.89 -11.25 17.13
C ASP A 264 13.42 -11.28 16.95
N ASP A 265 14.00 -12.48 16.79
CA ASP A 265 15.42 -12.65 16.45
C ASP A 265 15.79 -12.12 15.05
N LEU A 266 14.82 -11.94 14.14
CA LEU A 266 15.10 -11.45 12.78
C LEU A 266 15.60 -10.00 12.79
N ALA A 267 16.63 -9.73 11.98
CA ALA A 267 17.09 -8.37 11.75
C ALA A 267 16.01 -7.51 11.09
N VAL A 268 16.06 -6.19 11.28
CA VAL A 268 15.06 -5.25 10.69
C VAL A 268 14.97 -5.40 9.17
N ALA A 269 16.10 -5.68 8.50
CA ALA A 269 16.14 -5.88 7.06
C ALA A 269 15.49 -7.20 6.59
N GLU A 270 15.32 -8.17 7.49
CA GLU A 270 14.69 -9.46 7.25
C GLU A 270 13.22 -9.50 7.66
N ARG A 271 12.69 -8.42 8.24
CA ARG A 271 11.26 -8.28 8.57
C ARG A 271 10.50 -7.70 7.36
N PRO A 272 9.16 -7.85 7.29
CA PRO A 272 8.35 -7.28 6.22
C PRO A 272 8.61 -5.78 6.03
N GLN A 273 8.83 -5.36 4.78
CA GLN A 273 9.15 -3.98 4.44
C GLN A 273 8.08 -3.30 3.57
N CYS A 274 8.10 -1.97 3.59
CA CYS A 274 7.36 -1.17 2.63
C CYS A 274 7.97 -1.27 1.23
N TRP A 275 7.15 -1.04 0.20
CA TRP A 275 7.62 -0.82 -1.17
C TRP A 275 8.46 0.46 -1.26
N LYS A 276 9.34 0.52 -2.27
CA LYS A 276 10.34 1.60 -2.45
C LYS A 276 10.29 2.24 -3.84
N LYS A 277 9.24 1.96 -4.61
CA LYS A 277 9.04 2.41 -6.00
C LYS A 277 7.57 2.74 -6.24
N PRO A 278 7.24 3.60 -7.23
CA PRO A 278 5.86 3.84 -7.62
C PRO A 278 5.10 2.55 -7.89
N LEU A 279 3.84 2.51 -7.46
CA LEU A 279 2.94 1.41 -7.80
C LEU A 279 2.56 1.49 -9.28
N SER A 280 2.51 0.35 -9.95
CA SER A 280 2.21 0.26 -11.38
C SER A 280 1.32 -0.95 -11.68
N THR A 281 0.55 -0.87 -12.77
CA THR A 281 -0.18 -2.01 -13.33
C THR A 281 0.68 -2.88 -14.25
N THR A 282 1.89 -2.42 -14.60
CA THR A 282 2.83 -3.19 -15.41
C THR A 282 3.44 -4.33 -14.59
N PRO A 283 3.78 -5.47 -15.24
CA PRO A 283 4.50 -6.57 -14.57
C PRO A 283 5.67 -6.04 -13.75
N LEU A 284 5.65 -6.28 -12.44
CA LEU A 284 6.73 -5.86 -11.56
C LEU A 284 7.85 -6.89 -11.66
N LYS A 285 9.10 -6.44 -11.79
CA LYS A 285 10.23 -7.28 -11.39
C LYS A 285 10.16 -7.41 -9.88
N LEU A 286 9.62 -8.54 -9.42
CA LEU A 286 9.61 -8.92 -8.02
C LEU A 286 11.03 -9.12 -7.54
N GLY A 287 11.21 -9.01 -6.23
CA GLY A 287 12.49 -9.29 -5.62
C GLY A 287 12.86 -10.77 -5.68
N LYS A 288 14.15 -11.06 -5.44
CA LYS A 288 14.72 -12.41 -5.61
C LYS A 288 14.59 -13.23 -4.33
N HIS A 289 14.86 -12.63 -3.17
CA HIS A 289 14.93 -13.35 -1.90
C HIS A 289 13.69 -13.09 -1.05
N TRP A 290 13.10 -14.18 -0.57
CA TRP A 290 11.87 -14.19 0.21
C TRP A 290 12.06 -15.07 1.44
N LYS A 291 11.50 -14.62 2.55
CA LYS A 291 11.38 -15.40 3.78
C LYS A 291 9.89 -15.56 4.09
N GLY A 292 9.49 -16.68 4.65
CA GLY A 292 8.08 -16.93 4.90
C GLY A 292 7.80 -18.12 5.78
N SER A 293 6.52 -18.42 5.92
CA SER A 293 6.03 -19.59 6.63
C SER A 293 4.70 -20.02 6.04
N TYR A 294 4.38 -21.29 6.23
CA TYR A 294 3.05 -21.82 6.02
C TYR A 294 2.58 -22.47 7.32
N ALA A 295 1.27 -22.44 7.56
CA ALA A 295 0.67 -23.10 8.71
C ALA A 295 -0.17 -24.30 8.28
N TYR A 296 -0.27 -25.29 9.16
CA TYR A 296 -1.05 -26.50 8.96
C TYR A 296 -1.60 -26.99 10.30
N VAL A 297 -2.61 -27.85 10.23
CA VAL A 297 -3.15 -28.62 11.35
C VAL A 297 -3.37 -30.05 10.85
N ASP A 298 -3.68 -30.98 11.74
CA ASP A 298 -3.97 -32.36 11.33
C ASP A 298 -5.31 -32.44 10.57
N HIS A 299 -5.52 -33.54 9.84
CA HIS A 299 -6.67 -33.66 8.92
C HIS A 299 -8.02 -33.58 9.65
N ASP A 300 -8.15 -34.24 10.81
CA ASP A 300 -9.33 -34.23 11.67
C ASP A 300 -9.55 -32.86 12.34
N GLU A 301 -8.46 -32.14 12.63
CA GLU A 301 -8.51 -30.77 13.14
C GLU A 301 -9.03 -29.78 12.10
N ILE A 302 -8.66 -29.92 10.81
CA ILE A 302 -9.25 -29.09 9.74
C ILE A 302 -10.77 -29.24 9.71
N VAL A 303 -11.28 -30.47 9.80
CA VAL A 303 -12.73 -30.73 9.84
C VAL A 303 -13.35 -30.06 11.06
N SER A 304 -12.71 -30.18 12.23
CA SER A 304 -13.16 -29.54 13.46
C SER A 304 -13.21 -28.00 13.37
N ILE A 305 -12.21 -27.37 12.76
CA ILE A 305 -12.18 -25.91 12.51
C ILE A 305 -13.34 -25.50 11.60
N ARG A 306 -13.59 -26.27 10.54
CA ARG A 306 -14.66 -25.98 9.56
C ARG A 306 -16.06 -26.19 10.12
N ASP A 307 -16.20 -27.09 11.08
CA ASP A 307 -17.43 -27.31 11.86
C ASP A 307 -17.63 -26.28 12.98
N GLY A 308 -16.70 -25.32 13.14
CA GLY A 308 -16.79 -24.23 14.11
C GLY A 308 -16.38 -24.61 15.53
N GLN A 309 -15.68 -25.73 15.73
CA GLN A 309 -15.22 -26.16 17.07
C GLN A 309 -14.12 -25.26 17.66
N ASN A 310 -13.58 -24.32 16.87
CA ASN A 310 -12.54 -23.38 17.28
C ASN A 310 -13.08 -22.03 17.80
N GLU A 311 -14.40 -21.87 17.92
CA GLU A 311 -15.03 -20.61 18.37
C GLU A 311 -14.65 -20.24 19.81
N ASP A 312 -14.67 -21.21 20.73
CA ASP A 312 -14.36 -20.98 22.15
C ASP A 312 -12.85 -20.99 22.41
N TYR A 313 -12.14 -21.93 21.78
CA TYR A 313 -10.69 -22.09 21.88
C TYR A 313 -10.11 -22.38 20.50
N PRO A 314 -9.23 -21.51 19.97
CA PRO A 314 -8.52 -21.81 18.73
C PRO A 314 -7.75 -23.13 18.84
N ILE A 315 -7.79 -23.92 17.78
CA ILE A 315 -7.00 -25.15 17.67
C ILE A 315 -5.53 -24.76 17.47
N PRO A 316 -4.54 -25.40 18.11
CA PRO A 316 -3.14 -25.04 17.92
C PRO A 316 -2.69 -25.27 16.48
N ASP A 317 -2.17 -24.23 15.83
CA ASP A 317 -1.62 -24.34 14.48
C ASP A 317 -0.15 -24.78 14.52
N HIS A 318 0.24 -25.66 13.61
CA HIS A 318 1.64 -25.96 13.31
C HIS A 318 2.20 -25.00 12.27
N MET A 319 3.50 -24.72 12.34
CA MET A 319 4.22 -23.85 11.41
C MET A 319 5.30 -24.61 10.66
N SER A 320 5.71 -24.07 9.51
CA SER A 320 6.87 -24.54 8.76
C SER A 320 8.10 -24.66 9.67
N GLY A 321 8.79 -25.79 9.64
CA GLY A 321 9.99 -25.99 10.45
C GLY A 321 9.74 -26.10 11.96
N ASP A 322 8.50 -26.33 12.41
CA ASP A 322 8.22 -26.66 13.80
C ASP A 322 9.09 -27.82 14.29
N GLY A 323 9.66 -27.67 15.49
CA GLY A 323 10.62 -28.63 16.05
C GLY A 323 12.04 -28.53 15.48
N THR A 324 12.31 -27.62 14.54
CA THR A 324 13.65 -27.39 13.97
C THR A 324 14.27 -26.06 14.42
N GLY A 325 15.55 -25.86 14.10
CA GLY A 325 16.25 -24.58 14.30
C GLY A 325 15.90 -23.49 13.28
N GLN A 326 15.12 -23.81 12.24
CA GLN A 326 14.78 -22.93 11.12
C GLN A 326 13.25 -22.84 10.95
N PRO A 327 12.59 -21.90 11.65
CA PRO A 327 11.12 -21.77 11.69
C PRO A 327 10.55 -21.01 10.48
N PHE A 328 11.41 -20.41 9.66
CA PHE A 328 11.01 -19.72 8.44
C PHE A 328 11.66 -20.39 7.25
N GLN A 329 10.88 -20.53 6.20
CA GLN A 329 11.31 -21.03 4.91
C GLN A 329 11.95 -19.89 4.12
N ASP A 330 13.10 -20.16 3.51
CA ASP A 330 13.73 -19.25 2.55
C ASP A 330 13.35 -19.67 1.13
N LEU A 331 13.10 -18.68 0.26
CA LEU A 331 12.73 -18.86 -1.13
C LEU A 331 13.48 -17.85 -2.01
N CYS A 332 14.29 -18.35 -2.92
CA CYS A 332 15.00 -17.57 -3.92
C CYS A 332 14.35 -17.76 -5.29
N LEU A 333 13.96 -16.67 -5.95
CA LEU A 333 13.26 -16.65 -7.23
C LEU A 333 14.16 -16.21 -8.37
N ASP A 334 14.26 -17.05 -9.39
CA ASP A 334 14.90 -16.78 -10.66
C ASP A 334 13.86 -16.54 -11.76
N PHE A 335 14.06 -15.49 -12.56
CA PHE A 335 13.16 -15.10 -13.64
C PHE A 335 13.80 -15.40 -15.00
N PRO A 336 13.48 -16.55 -15.64
CA PRO A 336 14.04 -16.91 -16.94
C PRO A 336 13.56 -15.93 -18.03
N LYS A 337 14.39 -15.72 -19.06
CA LYS A 337 14.10 -14.80 -20.18
C LYS A 337 13.14 -15.39 -21.21
N GLU A 338 13.12 -16.71 -21.32
CA GLU A 338 12.22 -17.47 -22.18
C GLU A 338 11.18 -18.15 -21.29
N ASP A 339 9.99 -18.40 -21.84
CA ASP A 339 9.01 -19.25 -21.16
C ASP A 339 9.69 -20.56 -20.75
N LEU A 340 9.22 -21.17 -19.66
CA LEU A 340 9.77 -22.47 -19.26
C LEU A 340 9.57 -23.44 -20.41
N ASP A 341 10.66 -23.76 -21.13
CA ASP A 341 10.68 -24.65 -22.30
C ASP A 341 9.92 -25.96 -22.05
N HIS A 342 9.76 -26.34 -20.77
CA HIS A 342 9.02 -27.49 -20.30
C HIS A 342 8.19 -27.16 -19.04
N TRP A 343 7.13 -26.35 -19.15
CA TRP A 343 6.11 -26.26 -18.09
C TRP A 343 5.33 -27.58 -17.99
N PRO A 344 5.41 -28.32 -16.87
CA PRO A 344 4.79 -29.64 -16.76
C PRO A 344 3.27 -29.57 -16.91
N VAL A 345 2.70 -30.50 -17.70
CA VAL A 345 1.24 -30.57 -17.94
C VAL A 345 0.47 -30.73 -16.62
N ILE A 346 0.99 -31.54 -15.70
CA ILE A 346 0.37 -31.74 -14.37
C ILE A 346 0.34 -30.44 -13.56
N PHE A 347 1.36 -29.58 -13.65
CA PHE A 347 1.36 -28.29 -12.96
C PHE A 347 0.27 -27.37 -13.52
N GLU A 348 0.08 -27.35 -14.84
CA GLU A 348 -1.02 -26.57 -15.43
C GLU A 348 -2.39 -27.11 -15.04
N GLN A 349 -2.56 -28.43 -14.99
CA GLN A 349 -3.82 -29.06 -14.59
C GLN A 349 -4.21 -28.68 -13.15
N ILE A 350 -3.22 -28.64 -12.24
CA ILE A 350 -3.43 -28.29 -10.84
C ILE A 350 -3.61 -26.78 -10.65
N LEU A 351 -2.67 -25.96 -11.15
CA LEU A 351 -2.58 -24.54 -10.82
C LEU A 351 -3.37 -23.62 -11.76
N LYS A 352 -3.63 -24.07 -13.00
CA LYS A 352 -4.23 -23.26 -14.07
C LYS A 352 -3.50 -21.92 -14.24
N SER A 353 -2.17 -21.96 -14.18
CA SER A 353 -1.28 -20.81 -14.16
C SER A 353 -1.35 -19.96 -15.43
N ARG A 354 -1.51 -20.60 -16.60
CA ARG A 354 -1.46 -19.95 -17.92
C ARG A 354 -2.84 -19.73 -18.54
N THR A 355 -3.92 -20.03 -17.80
CA THR A 355 -5.27 -19.82 -18.30
C THR A 355 -5.44 -18.34 -18.68
N LYS A 356 -5.61 -18.09 -19.99
CA LYS A 356 -5.71 -16.73 -20.55
C LYS A 356 -6.86 -16.00 -19.88
N ILE A 357 -6.52 -15.07 -19.00
CA ILE A 357 -7.52 -14.21 -18.40
C ILE A 357 -8.07 -13.33 -19.51
N GLN A 358 -9.34 -13.53 -19.87
CA GLN A 358 -9.94 -12.74 -20.93
C GLN A 358 -10.26 -11.34 -20.40
N TYR A 359 -9.46 -10.35 -20.78
CA TYR A 359 -9.71 -8.92 -20.49
C TYR A 359 -11.00 -8.38 -21.12
N ARG A 360 -11.72 -9.21 -21.89
CA ARG A 360 -13.00 -8.87 -22.50
C ARG A 360 -14.14 -9.13 -21.52
N THR A 361 -14.45 -8.15 -20.69
CA THR A 361 -15.82 -8.03 -20.18
C THR A 361 -16.50 -6.84 -20.82
N ALA A 362 -17.67 -7.09 -21.41
CA ALA A 362 -18.66 -6.06 -21.73
C ALA A 362 -19.10 -5.41 -20.41
N THR A 363 -18.41 -4.34 -20.01
CA THR A 363 -18.76 -3.60 -18.79
C THR A 363 -20.14 -2.98 -18.97
N THR A 364 -21.08 -3.31 -18.10
CA THR A 364 -22.30 -2.51 -17.98
C THR A 364 -21.94 -1.12 -17.45
N ARG A 365 -22.75 -0.09 -17.76
CA ARG A 365 -22.52 1.30 -17.33
C ARG A 365 -22.29 1.46 -15.82
N ALA A 366 -22.84 0.55 -15.01
CA ALA A 366 -22.68 0.53 -13.55
C ALA A 366 -21.29 0.04 -13.11
N GLN A 367 -20.73 -0.98 -13.75
CA GLN A 367 -19.41 -1.54 -13.41
C GLN A 367 -18.26 -0.56 -13.70
N ARG A 368 -18.38 0.28 -14.73
CA ARG A 368 -17.40 1.35 -15.05
C ARG A 368 -17.25 2.38 -13.93
N ARG A 369 -18.28 2.60 -13.11
CA ARG A 369 -18.22 3.57 -11.99
C ARG A 369 -17.45 3.02 -10.79
N VAL A 370 -17.34 1.70 -10.65
CA VAL A 370 -16.70 1.04 -9.49
C VAL A 370 -15.23 0.71 -9.78
N THR A 371 -14.90 0.34 -11.02
CA THR A 371 -13.54 -0.12 -11.42
C THR A 371 -12.63 0.99 -11.95
N GLY A 372 -13.15 2.21 -12.14
CA GLY A 372 -12.36 3.36 -12.60
C GLY A 372 -11.82 3.20 -14.03
N PRO A 373 -11.18 4.25 -14.58
CA PRO A 373 -10.67 4.27 -15.96
C PRO A 373 -9.37 3.47 -16.18
N HIS A 374 -8.86 2.75 -15.17
CA HIS A 374 -7.62 1.98 -15.25
C HIS A 374 -7.89 0.49 -15.51
N VAL A 375 -8.71 0.20 -16.52
CA VAL A 375 -8.68 -1.11 -17.17
C VAL A 375 -7.30 -1.25 -17.81
N LEU A 376 -6.65 -2.40 -17.64
CA LEU A 376 -5.37 -2.69 -18.28
C LEU A 376 -5.48 -2.33 -19.78
N PRO A 377 -4.53 -1.57 -20.35
CA PRO A 377 -4.60 -1.15 -21.75
C PRO A 377 -4.75 -2.37 -22.67
N GLU A 378 -5.39 -2.16 -23.83
CA GLU A 378 -5.59 -3.21 -24.83
C GLU A 378 -4.23 -3.73 -25.33
N GLY A 379 -3.81 -4.89 -24.80
CA GLY A 379 -2.50 -5.52 -24.97
C GLY A 379 -2.26 -6.56 -23.86
N GLU A 380 -1.51 -7.63 -24.13
CA GLU A 380 -1.34 -8.76 -23.21
C GLU A 380 -0.55 -8.36 -21.95
N PRO A 381 -1.12 -8.43 -20.73
CA PRO A 381 -0.29 -8.57 -19.55
C PRO A 381 0.42 -9.92 -19.67
N VAL A 382 1.74 -9.82 -19.80
CA VAL A 382 2.64 -10.95 -19.93
C VAL A 382 2.68 -11.62 -18.56
N SER A 383 1.94 -12.71 -18.40
CA SER A 383 2.20 -13.67 -17.33
C SER A 383 3.68 -14.04 -17.41
N PHE A 384 4.43 -13.90 -16.32
CA PHE A 384 5.85 -14.24 -16.32
C PHE A 384 6.10 -15.39 -15.37
N CYS A 385 6.85 -16.37 -15.85
CA CYS A 385 7.23 -17.55 -15.10
C CYS A 385 8.40 -17.25 -14.17
N PHE A 386 8.55 -18.10 -13.17
CA PHE A 386 9.72 -18.13 -12.31
C PHE A 386 10.11 -19.56 -11.96
N LYS A 387 11.39 -19.74 -11.64
CA LYS A 387 11.91 -20.90 -10.91
C LYS A 387 12.25 -20.45 -9.50
N GLY A 388 12.03 -21.32 -8.54
CA GLY A 388 12.39 -21.07 -7.17
C GLY A 388 13.26 -22.19 -6.61
N ARG A 389 14.08 -21.85 -5.62
CA ARG A 389 14.78 -22.80 -4.77
C ARG A 389 14.68 -22.31 -3.34
N GLY A 390 14.62 -23.22 -2.41
CA GLY A 390 14.57 -22.84 -1.01
C GLY A 390 14.91 -23.98 -0.07
N GLU A 391 14.84 -23.68 1.21
CA GLU A 391 15.09 -24.63 2.29
C GLU A 391 13.90 -24.65 3.23
N ASP A 392 13.43 -25.85 3.57
CA ASP A 392 12.34 -26.10 4.52
C ASP A 392 12.82 -27.14 5.53
N ALA A 393 12.90 -26.79 6.80
CA ALA A 393 13.30 -27.72 7.87
C ALA A 393 14.64 -28.47 7.60
N SER A 394 15.62 -27.82 6.94
CA SER A 394 16.90 -28.38 6.45
C SER A 394 16.83 -29.26 5.19
N GLU A 395 15.68 -29.34 4.52
CA GLU A 395 15.53 -30.00 3.23
C GLU A 395 15.40 -28.97 2.10
N GLY A 396 16.24 -29.11 1.07
CA GLY A 396 16.19 -28.25 -0.10
C GLY A 396 15.01 -28.62 -1.01
N PHE A 397 14.19 -27.65 -1.39
CA PHE A 397 13.09 -27.84 -2.34
C PHE A 397 13.25 -26.99 -3.59
N LEU A 398 12.53 -27.37 -4.64
CA LEU A 398 12.40 -26.60 -5.88
C LEU A 398 10.99 -26.04 -6.00
N ALA A 399 10.88 -24.91 -6.68
CA ALA A 399 9.61 -24.29 -6.99
C ALA A 399 9.52 -23.87 -8.46
N SER A 400 8.33 -23.88 -9.02
CA SER A 400 8.05 -23.37 -10.37
C SER A 400 6.67 -22.75 -10.41
N GLY A 401 6.54 -21.57 -11.00
CA GLY A 401 5.29 -20.85 -10.95
C GLY A 401 5.15 -19.72 -11.95
N TYR A 402 4.04 -19.01 -11.83
CA TYR A 402 3.70 -17.85 -12.62
C TYR A 402 3.18 -16.71 -11.75
N PHE A 403 3.54 -15.49 -12.15
CA PHE A 403 2.89 -14.27 -11.72
C PHE A 403 2.01 -13.72 -12.84
N ASN A 404 0.78 -13.40 -12.48
CA ASN A 404 -0.24 -12.88 -13.38
C ASN A 404 -0.66 -11.49 -12.87
N PRO A 405 -0.33 -10.39 -13.56
CA PRO A 405 -0.78 -9.06 -13.17
C PRO A 405 -2.31 -8.98 -13.08
N LEU A 406 -2.82 -8.32 -12.06
CA LEU A 406 -4.24 -8.13 -11.81
C LEU A 406 -4.64 -6.66 -12.01
N PRO A 407 -5.91 -6.38 -12.35
CA PRO A 407 -6.41 -5.02 -12.40
C PRO A 407 -6.34 -4.34 -11.01
N PRO A 408 -6.36 -3.00 -10.96
CA PRO A 408 -6.41 -2.27 -9.70
C PRO A 408 -7.59 -2.70 -8.83
N GLN A 409 -7.32 -3.04 -7.57
CA GLN A 409 -8.36 -3.34 -6.58
C GLN A 409 -8.71 -2.06 -5.84
N HIS A 410 -9.99 -1.67 -5.87
CA HIS A 410 -10.49 -0.44 -5.24
C HIS A 410 -9.72 0.86 -5.62
N GLY A 411 -9.13 0.87 -6.82
CA GLY A 411 -8.37 2.00 -7.36
C GLY A 411 -6.89 2.03 -6.97
N ILE A 412 -6.33 0.94 -6.43
CA ILE A 412 -4.91 0.81 -6.11
C ILE A 412 -4.28 -0.23 -7.06
N PRO A 413 -3.23 0.10 -7.85
CA PRO A 413 -2.58 -0.82 -8.79
C PRO A 413 -1.50 -1.68 -8.10
N GLY A 414 -0.89 -2.62 -8.84
CA GLY A 414 0.28 -3.39 -8.38
C GLY A 414 0.01 -4.81 -7.88
N TRP A 415 -1.21 -5.30 -8.02
CA TRP A 415 -1.62 -6.64 -7.58
C TRP A 415 -1.19 -7.71 -8.57
N HIS A 416 -0.76 -8.87 -8.09
CA HIS A 416 -0.50 -10.04 -8.93
C HIS A 416 -1.09 -11.30 -8.30
N ARG A 417 -1.63 -12.20 -9.12
CA ARG A 417 -1.90 -13.59 -8.74
C ARG A 417 -0.61 -14.38 -8.88
N MET A 418 -0.21 -15.07 -7.82
CA MET A 418 0.89 -16.01 -7.80
C MET A 418 0.32 -17.42 -7.80
N THR A 419 0.88 -18.29 -8.63
CA THR A 419 0.68 -19.73 -8.57
C THR A 419 2.04 -20.40 -8.57
N MET A 420 2.23 -21.42 -7.75
CA MET A 420 3.51 -22.10 -7.59
C MET A 420 3.31 -23.56 -7.26
N MET A 421 4.12 -24.43 -7.85
CA MET A 421 4.30 -25.80 -7.39
C MET A 421 5.62 -25.89 -6.65
N LYS A 422 5.59 -26.39 -5.41
CA LYS A 422 6.75 -26.81 -4.63
C LYS A 422 6.92 -28.33 -4.80
N TYR A 423 8.14 -28.77 -5.05
CA TYR A 423 8.46 -30.16 -5.33
C TYR A 423 9.92 -30.50 -4.99
N TRP A 424 10.19 -31.80 -4.83
CA TRP A 424 11.52 -32.34 -4.61
C TRP A 424 11.95 -33.21 -5.79
N LYS A 425 13.22 -33.59 -5.77
CA LYS A 425 13.78 -34.54 -6.71
C LYS A 425 13.93 -35.90 -6.04
N ASP A 426 13.64 -36.95 -6.77
CA ASP A 426 13.90 -38.32 -6.35
C ASP A 426 15.39 -38.68 -6.42
N GLU A 427 15.73 -39.92 -6.07
CA GLU A 427 17.11 -40.44 -6.11
C GLU A 427 17.74 -40.40 -7.52
N HIS A 428 16.92 -40.37 -8.58
CA HIS A 428 17.37 -40.30 -9.97
C HIS A 428 17.52 -38.85 -10.47
N GLY A 429 17.11 -37.86 -9.64
CA GLY A 429 17.14 -36.44 -9.97
C GLY A 429 15.92 -35.95 -10.76
N ASP A 430 14.92 -36.81 -10.94
CA ASP A 430 13.64 -36.53 -11.56
C ASP A 430 12.65 -35.97 -10.53
N MET A 431 11.54 -35.40 -10.99
CA MET A 431 10.53 -34.82 -10.10
C MET A 431 9.79 -35.91 -9.33
N ASP A 432 9.77 -35.81 -8.01
CA ASP A 432 8.94 -36.69 -7.18
C ASP A 432 7.48 -36.21 -7.20
N PHE A 433 6.66 -36.92 -7.97
CA PHE A 433 5.23 -36.63 -8.10
C PHE A 433 4.41 -36.94 -6.84
N ASN A 434 4.97 -37.69 -5.87
CA ASN A 434 4.31 -37.98 -4.60
C ASN A 434 4.51 -36.86 -3.56
N SER A 435 5.48 -35.96 -3.81
CA SER A 435 5.84 -34.86 -2.91
C SER A 435 5.57 -33.51 -3.58
N LEU A 436 4.35 -33.30 -4.07
CA LEU A 436 3.94 -32.05 -4.71
C LEU A 436 3.06 -31.23 -3.77
N TRP A 437 3.34 -29.93 -3.69
CA TRP A 437 2.49 -28.98 -2.97
C TRP A 437 2.17 -27.78 -3.84
N ALA A 438 0.88 -27.53 -4.02
CA ALA A 438 0.39 -26.43 -4.83
C ALA A 438 0.17 -25.19 -3.95
N TYR A 439 0.46 -24.02 -4.50
CA TYR A 439 0.30 -22.73 -3.83
C TYR A 439 -0.41 -21.77 -4.78
N GLU A 440 -1.36 -21.01 -4.23
CA GLU A 440 -2.02 -19.90 -4.88
C GLU A 440 -2.12 -18.73 -3.90
N GLY A 441 -1.74 -17.55 -4.35
CA GLY A 441 -1.80 -16.37 -3.50
C GLY A 441 -1.81 -15.08 -4.27
N VAL A 442 -1.88 -13.99 -3.52
CA VAL A 442 -1.82 -12.63 -4.02
C VAL A 442 -0.53 -11.96 -3.58
N VAL A 443 0.17 -11.36 -4.54
CA VAL A 443 1.25 -10.42 -4.26
C VAL A 443 0.65 -9.05 -4.05
N LEU A 444 0.91 -8.46 -2.88
CA LEU A 444 0.40 -7.15 -2.52
C LEU A 444 1.12 -6.04 -3.33
N PRO A 445 0.48 -4.87 -3.53
CA PRO A 445 1.07 -3.74 -4.22
C PRO A 445 2.49 -3.42 -3.77
N GLY A 446 3.37 -3.22 -4.74
CA GLY A 446 4.79 -2.94 -4.53
C GLY A 446 5.67 -4.19 -4.37
N GLY A 447 5.08 -5.38 -4.34
CA GLY A 447 5.82 -6.64 -4.50
C GLY A 447 6.64 -7.05 -3.28
N MET A 448 6.20 -6.68 -2.07
CA MET A 448 6.96 -6.92 -0.83
C MET A 448 6.40 -8.05 0.03
N VAL A 449 5.13 -8.44 -0.16
CA VAL A 449 4.44 -9.48 0.63
C VAL A 449 3.56 -10.31 -0.31
N MET A 450 3.56 -11.62 -0.11
CA MET A 450 2.65 -12.59 -0.71
C MET A 450 1.84 -13.27 0.38
N LEU A 451 0.53 -13.42 0.18
CA LEU A 451 -0.38 -14.11 1.08
C LEU A 451 -1.22 -15.09 0.28
N GLY A 452 -1.48 -16.28 0.80
CA GLY A 452 -2.28 -17.24 0.06
C GLY A 452 -2.54 -18.54 0.80
N ARG A 453 -2.86 -19.57 0.01
CA ARG A 453 -3.17 -20.93 0.45
C ARG A 453 -2.26 -21.93 -0.26
N TRP A 454 -1.78 -22.92 0.48
CA TRP A 454 -1.19 -24.14 -0.05
C TRP A 454 -2.20 -25.29 0.02
N TRP A 455 -2.07 -26.29 -0.84
CA TRP A 455 -2.89 -27.51 -0.78
C TRP A 455 -2.17 -28.71 -1.40
N HIS A 456 -2.60 -29.90 -1.00
CA HIS A 456 -2.13 -31.15 -1.60
C HIS A 456 -2.86 -31.44 -2.93
N PRO A 457 -2.16 -31.76 -4.04
CA PRO A 457 -2.80 -31.98 -5.35
C PRO A 457 -3.66 -33.24 -5.51
N SER A 458 -3.61 -34.22 -4.59
CA SER A 458 -4.34 -35.50 -4.72
C SER A 458 -5.87 -35.33 -4.72
N GLY A 459 -6.38 -34.18 -4.30
CA GLY A 459 -7.82 -33.88 -4.33
C GLY A 459 -8.60 -34.73 -3.34
N ASP A 460 -8.16 -34.76 -2.08
CA ASP A 460 -8.91 -35.41 -0.99
C ASP A 460 -10.28 -34.75 -0.83
N GLU A 461 -11.30 -35.51 -0.39
CA GLU A 461 -12.69 -35.03 -0.26
C GLU A 461 -12.79 -33.76 0.61
N ASP A 462 -11.88 -33.62 1.58
CA ASP A 462 -11.80 -32.48 2.48
C ASP A 462 -10.78 -31.40 2.07
N GLU A 463 -10.14 -31.46 0.90
CA GLU A 463 -9.19 -30.42 0.45
C GLU A 463 -8.16 -30.01 1.54
N TYR A 464 -7.19 -30.88 1.82
CA TYR A 464 -6.12 -30.60 2.79
C TYR A 464 -5.30 -29.38 2.35
N SER A 465 -5.42 -28.30 3.13
CA SER A 465 -4.91 -26.98 2.76
C SER A 465 -4.70 -26.09 3.97
N GLY A 466 -3.87 -25.05 3.82
CA GLY A 466 -3.58 -24.09 4.88
C GLY A 466 -3.03 -22.77 4.36
N PRO A 467 -2.89 -21.75 5.21
CA PRO A 467 -2.40 -20.45 4.80
C PRO A 467 -0.88 -20.43 4.63
N PHE A 468 -0.38 -19.51 3.81
CA PHE A 468 1.04 -19.14 3.76
C PHE A 468 1.23 -17.62 3.67
N ILE A 469 2.43 -17.20 4.08
CA ILE A 469 2.94 -15.85 3.89
C ILE A 469 4.40 -15.91 3.43
N PHE A 470 4.76 -15.05 2.48
CA PHE A 470 6.16 -14.73 2.16
C PHE A 470 6.33 -13.21 2.15
N TRP A 471 7.49 -12.71 2.57
CA TRP A 471 7.88 -11.31 2.42
C TRP A 471 9.29 -11.20 1.85
N ASN A 472 9.50 -10.15 1.07
CA ASN A 472 10.76 -9.92 0.40
C ASN A 472 11.83 -9.45 1.40
N VAL A 473 13.02 -10.04 1.30
CA VAL A 473 14.17 -9.76 2.17
C VAL A 473 15.41 -9.37 1.35
N ASP A 474 15.26 -8.90 0.10
CA ASP A 474 16.41 -8.48 -0.71
C ASP A 474 17.27 -7.41 -0.04
N ALA A 475 16.69 -6.61 0.85
CA ALA A 475 17.41 -5.61 1.61
C ALA A 475 18.38 -6.17 2.67
N SER A 476 18.21 -7.44 3.09
CA SER A 476 19.16 -8.11 4.00
C SER A 476 20.32 -8.76 3.24
N MET A 477 20.14 -9.02 1.94
CA MET A 477 21.21 -9.52 1.09
C MET A 477 22.17 -8.36 0.79
N SER A 478 23.44 -8.51 1.18
CA SER A 478 24.48 -7.53 0.80
C SER A 478 24.46 -7.32 -0.71
N ALA A 479 24.82 -6.12 -1.17
CA ALA A 479 24.95 -5.77 -2.59
C ALA A 479 26.12 -6.50 -3.28
N SER A 480 26.07 -7.82 -3.23
CA SER A 480 26.99 -8.77 -3.82
C SER A 480 26.14 -9.77 -4.60
N ASP A 481 25.63 -9.29 -5.73
CA ASP A 481 25.25 -10.06 -6.92
C ASP A 481 25.34 -9.14 -8.14
#